data_AF-A0AA35WQU0-F1
#
_entry.id   AF-A0AA35WQU0-F1
#
_cell.length_a   1.000
_cell.length_b   1.000
_cell.length_c   1.000
_cell.angle_alpha   90.00
_cell.angle_beta   90.00
_cell.angle_gamma   90.00
#
_symmetry.space_group_name_H-M   'P 1'
#
loop_
_entity.id
_entity.type
_entity.pdbx_description
1 polymer ?
#
loop_
_entity_poly.entity_id
_entity_poly.type
_entity_poly.pdbx_seq_one_letter_code
_entity_poly.pdbx_strand_id
1 'polypeptide(L)'
;MPTVAEALRLGTLNTIHALRWARHATVAVCVWLWSSLLYLAKHKGSELKLIQKDVQRLEKLPLHLALVVNERPVSYSDLAKIVNWCFCVGIHYCYSL
;
A
#
# COMPACT_ATOMS: atom_id res chain seq x y z
N MET A 1 56.36 -12.63 -2.62
CA MET A 1 55.42 -13.08 -1.58
C MET A 1 54.89 -11.84 -0.89
N PRO A 2 53.56 -11.62 -0.85
CA PRO A 2 53.01 -10.42 -0.22
C PRO A 2 53.35 -10.42 1.27
N THR A 3 53.75 -9.27 1.80
CA THR A 3 54.13 -9.15 3.21
C THR A 3 52.89 -9.21 4.08
N VAL A 4 52.99 -9.81 5.27
CA VAL A 4 51.88 -9.97 6.23
C VAL A 4 51.18 -8.63 6.54
N ALA A 5 51.91 -7.52 6.46
CA ALA A 5 51.41 -6.17 6.63
C ALA A 5 50.45 -5.70 5.50
N GLU A 6 50.70 -6.11 4.25
CA GLU A 6 49.82 -5.78 3.11
C GLU A 6 48.53 -6.59 3.15
N ALA A 7 48.61 -7.86 3.56
CA ALA A 7 47.42 -8.70 3.75
C ALA A 7 46.49 -8.14 4.85
N LEU A 8 47.07 -7.63 5.95
CA LEU A 8 46.32 -6.97 7.03
C LEU A 8 45.67 -5.65 6.59
N ARG A 9 46.36 -4.84 5.77
CA ARG A 9 45.81 -3.57 5.24
C ARG A 9 44.67 -3.80 4.24
N LEU A 10 44.78 -4.82 3.39
CA LEU A 10 43.71 -5.18 2.46
C LEU A 10 42.47 -5.71 3.18
N GLY A 11 42.67 -6.49 4.27
CA GLY A 11 41.58 -6.98 5.11
C GLY A 11 40.79 -5.87 5.80
N THR A 12 41.47 -4.88 6.38
CA THR A 12 40.81 -3.75 7.08
C THR A 12 40.12 -2.79 6.13
N LEU A 13 40.67 -2.56 4.93
CA LEU A 13 39.99 -1.74 3.92
C LEU A 13 38.69 -2.41 3.48
N ASN A 14 38.71 -3.73 3.26
CA ASN A 14 37.56 -4.47 2.78
C ASN A 14 36.41 -4.51 3.81
N THR A 15 36.73 -4.61 5.11
CA THR A 15 35.71 -4.57 6.18
C THR A 15 35.06 -3.19 6.32
N ILE A 16 35.84 -2.11 6.17
CA ILE A 16 35.32 -0.73 6.20
C ILE A 16 34.38 -0.48 5.01
N HIS A 17 34.75 -0.95 3.82
CA HIS A 17 33.88 -0.88 2.65
C HIS A 17 32.59 -1.68 2.89
N ALA A 18 32.68 -2.93 3.34
CA ALA A 18 31.51 -3.77 3.62
C ALA A 18 30.54 -3.11 4.62
N LEU A 19 31.04 -2.51 5.70
CA LEU A 19 30.20 -1.77 6.66
C LEU A 19 29.50 -0.57 6.01
N ARG A 20 30.21 0.17 5.16
CA ARG A 20 29.65 1.34 4.47
C ARG A 20 28.54 0.91 3.51
N TRP A 21 28.76 -0.14 2.72
CA TRP A 21 27.75 -0.72 1.82
C TRP A 21 26.51 -1.22 2.58
N ALA A 22 26.71 -1.94 3.69
CA ALA A 22 25.62 -2.41 4.53
C ALA A 22 24.75 -1.25 5.05
N ARG A 23 25.38 -0.17 5.54
CA ARG A 23 24.66 1.01 6.03
C ARG A 23 23.86 1.70 4.93
N HIS A 24 24.43 1.85 3.73
CA HIS A 24 23.72 2.46 2.60
C HIS A 24 22.54 1.58 2.14
N ALA A 25 22.70 0.27 2.11
CA ALA A 25 21.64 -0.67 1.77
C ALA A 25 20.47 -0.58 2.78
N THR A 26 20.77 -0.55 4.08
CA THR A 26 19.73 -0.42 5.12
C THR A 26 18.95 0.89 4.98
N VAL A 27 19.63 2.02 4.77
CA VAL A 27 18.95 3.31 4.60
C VAL A 27 18.10 3.32 3.34
N ALA A 28 18.60 2.79 2.22
CA ALA A 28 17.84 2.71 0.97
C ALA A 28 16.57 1.87 1.13
N VAL A 29 16.66 0.72 1.80
CA VAL A 29 15.50 -0.14 2.09
C VAL A 29 14.48 0.59 2.98
N CYS A 30 14.92 1.26 4.05
CA CYS A 30 14.03 2.02 4.92
C CYS A 30 13.32 3.15 4.17
N VAL A 31 14.04 3.89 3.31
CA VAL A 31 13.46 4.96 2.49
C VAL A 31 12.45 4.39 1.49
N TRP A 32 12.76 3.25 0.87
CA TRP A 32 11.88 2.60 -0.09
C TRP A 32 10.59 2.08 0.56
N LEU A 33 10.71 1.47 1.74
CA LEU A 33 9.58 1.03 2.55
C LEU A 33 8.71 2.21 3.00
N TRP A 34 9.32 3.29 3.47
CA TRP A 34 8.60 4.48 3.91
C TRP A 34 7.87 5.17 2.75
N SER A 35 8.54 5.30 1.60
CA SER A 35 7.94 5.86 0.38
C SER A 35 6.73 5.03 -0.08
N SER A 36 6.85 3.71 -0.10
CA SER A 36 5.77 2.80 -0.48
C SER A 36 4.58 2.88 0.50
N LEU A 37 4.87 2.96 1.80
CA LEU A 37 3.83 3.12 2.83
C LEU A 37 3.07 4.43 2.67
N LEU A 38 3.78 5.54 2.42
CA LEU A 38 3.15 6.84 2.16
C LEU A 38 2.34 6.85 0.86
N TYR A 39 2.81 6.16 -0.18
CA TYR A 39 2.10 6.05 -1.46
C TYR A 39 0.75 5.34 -1.30
N LEU A 40 0.76 4.21 -0.57
CA LEU A 40 -0.46 3.47 -0.24
C LEU A 40 -1.41 4.27 0.66
N ALA A 41 -0.88 4.99 1.65
CA ALA A 41 -1.69 5.82 2.55
C ALA A 41 -2.37 6.99 1.80
N LYS A 42 -1.67 7.62 0.86
CA LYS A 42 -2.20 8.74 0.07
C LYS A 42 -3.34 8.31 -0.88
N HIS A 43 -3.21 7.15 -1.51
CA HIS A 43 -4.24 6.64 -2.41
C HIS A 43 -5.50 6.20 -1.65
N LYS A 44 -5.35 5.57 -0.48
CA LYS A 44 -6.50 5.10 0.29
C LYS A 44 -7.26 6.25 0.98
N GLY A 45 -6.55 7.28 1.44
CA GLY A 45 -7.15 8.37 2.23
C GLY A 45 -7.87 9.45 1.44
N SER A 46 -7.59 9.61 0.14
CA SER A 46 -8.25 10.64 -0.70
C SER A 46 -9.64 10.22 -1.13
N GLU A 47 -9.80 8.97 -1.57
CA GLU A 47 -11.08 8.35 -1.95
C GLU A 47 -12.09 8.39 -0.78
N LEU A 48 -11.65 7.99 0.43
CA LEU A 48 -12.48 8.00 1.64
C LEU A 48 -13.00 9.40 1.98
N LYS A 49 -12.18 10.44 1.83
CA LYS A 49 -12.58 11.84 2.12
C LYS A 49 -13.59 12.37 1.11
N LEU A 50 -13.48 11.96 -0.15
CA LEU A 50 -14.45 12.32 -1.19
C LEU A 50 -15.79 11.64 -0.93
N ILE A 51 -15.77 10.34 -0.65
CA ILE A 51 -16.97 9.57 -0.29
C ILE A 51 -17.67 10.18 0.93
N GLN A 52 -16.93 10.58 1.97
CA GLN A 52 -17.53 11.23 3.14
C GLN A 52 -18.20 12.58 2.83
N LYS A 53 -17.63 13.37 1.92
CA LYS A 53 -18.25 14.63 1.48
C LYS A 53 -19.53 14.38 0.69
N ASP A 54 -19.54 13.35 -0.15
CA ASP A 54 -20.72 12.97 -0.93
C ASP A 54 -21.82 12.42 -0.03
N VAL A 55 -21.47 11.61 0.98
CA VAL A 55 -22.41 11.13 2.02
C VAL A 55 -23.07 12.28 2.76
N GLN A 56 -22.32 13.33 3.14
CA GLN A 56 -22.89 14.50 3.82
C GLN A 56 -23.89 15.28 2.96
N ARG A 57 -23.84 15.12 1.62
CA ARG A 57 -24.80 15.73 0.69
C ARG A 57 -26.04 14.86 0.46
N LEU A 58 -26.01 13.58 0.85
CA LEU A 58 -27.15 12.69 0.74
C LEU A 58 -28.05 12.83 1.97
N GLU A 59 -29.27 13.34 1.76
CA GLU A 59 -30.26 13.57 2.81
C GLU A 59 -30.77 12.26 3.46
N LYS A 60 -30.70 11.15 2.73
CA LYS A 60 -31.09 9.81 3.20
C LYS A 60 -30.12 8.75 2.65
N LEU A 61 -29.62 7.89 3.53
CA LEU A 61 -28.80 6.74 3.17
C LEU A 61 -29.66 5.47 3.15
N PRO A 62 -29.59 4.65 2.07
CA PRO A 62 -30.28 3.37 2.03
C PRO A 62 -29.61 2.38 2.99
N LEU A 63 -30.40 1.69 3.81
CA LEU A 63 -29.92 0.69 4.77
C LEU A 63 -29.52 -0.64 4.08
N HIS A 64 -30.18 -0.96 2.96
CA HIS A 64 -29.99 -2.18 2.19
C HIS A 64 -29.78 -1.84 0.71
N LEU A 65 -28.77 -2.44 0.09
CA LEU A 65 -28.46 -2.26 -1.34
C LEU A 65 -28.34 -3.64 -2.00
N ALA A 66 -29.12 -3.86 -3.06
CA ALA A 66 -29.06 -5.07 -3.87
C ALA A 66 -28.33 -4.78 -5.18
N LEU A 67 -27.25 -5.51 -5.45
CA LEU A 67 -26.46 -5.41 -6.68
C LEU A 67 -26.83 -6.55 -7.60
N VAL A 68 -27.50 -6.24 -8.71
CA VAL A 68 -27.81 -7.22 -9.76
C VAL A 68 -26.70 -7.18 -10.79
N VAL A 69 -25.95 -8.27 -10.94
CA VAL A 69 -24.84 -8.35 -11.90
C VAL A 69 -25.23 -9.26 -13.05
N ASN A 70 -25.57 -8.64 -14.18
CA ASN A 70 -26.09 -9.36 -15.35
C ASN A 70 -24.98 -9.76 -16.36
N GLU A 71 -23.80 -9.14 -16.27
CA GLU A 71 -22.71 -9.38 -17.22
C GLU A 71 -21.84 -10.59 -16.83
N ARG A 72 -21.59 -11.47 -17.81
CA ARG A 72 -20.62 -12.57 -17.69
C ARG A 72 -19.45 -12.32 -18.66
N PRO A 73 -18.18 -12.48 -18.24
CA PRO A 73 -17.72 -12.95 -16.93
C PRO A 73 -17.79 -11.87 -15.84
N VAL A 74 -18.22 -12.27 -14.64
CA VAL A 74 -18.26 -11.35 -13.48
C VAL A 74 -16.85 -11.06 -13.00
N SER A 75 -16.44 -9.80 -13.05
CA SER A 75 -15.18 -9.32 -12.48
C SER A 75 -15.33 -9.16 -10.96
N TYR A 76 -14.82 -10.14 -10.20
CA TYR A 76 -14.84 -10.08 -8.73
C TYR A 76 -14.07 -8.89 -8.16
N SER A 77 -13.05 -8.38 -8.87
CA SER A 77 -12.32 -7.19 -8.45
C SER A 77 -13.20 -5.95 -8.47
N ASP A 78 -14.11 -5.83 -9.43
CA ASP A 78 -14.98 -4.66 -9.53
C ASP A 78 -16.16 -4.78 -8.56
N LEU A 79 -16.70 -6.00 -8.36
CA LEU A 79 -17.67 -6.27 -7.30
C LEU A 79 -17.11 -5.90 -5.92
N ALA A 80 -15.87 -6.29 -5.63
CA ALA A 80 -15.20 -5.97 -4.37
C ALA A 80 -15.01 -4.45 -4.17
N LYS A 81 -14.71 -3.70 -5.24
CA LYS A 81 -14.63 -2.23 -5.17
C LYS A 81 -15.98 -1.61 -4.83
N ILE A 82 -17.06 -2.06 -5.47
CA ILE A 82 -18.42 -1.55 -5.24
C ILE A 82 -18.87 -1.83 -3.80
N VAL A 83 -18.65 -3.05 -3.31
CA VAL A 83 -18.96 -3.41 -1.91
C VAL A 83 -18.14 -2.56 -0.94
N ASN A 84 -16.84 -2.36 -1.22
CA ASN A 84 -15.98 -1.53 -0.39
C ASN A 84 -16.44 -0.06 -0.38
N TRP A 85 -16.90 0.49 -1.50
CA TRP A 85 -17.52 1.83 -1.54
C TRP A 85 -18.81 1.89 -0.72
N CYS A 86 -19.70 0.89 -0.82
CA CYS A 86 -20.93 0.83 -0.02
C CYS A 86 -20.63 0.83 1.48
N PHE A 87 -19.60 0.10 1.90
CA PHE A 87 -19.16 0.07 3.29
C PHE A 87 -18.58 1.42 3.74
N CYS A 88 -17.81 2.09 2.88
CA CYS A 88 -17.27 3.43 3.14
C CYS A 88 -18.37 4.51 3.27
N VAL A 89 -19.52 4.30 2.62
CA VAL A 89 -20.72 5.15 2.69
C VAL A 89 -21.52 4.91 3.99
N GLY A 90 -21.33 3.77 4.65
CA GLY A 90 -22.06 3.39 5.87
C GLY A 90 -23.28 2.50 5.62
N ILE A 91 -23.35 1.82 4.47
CA ILE A 91 -24.41 0.87 4.15
C ILE A 91 -24.11 -0.47 4.83
N HIS A 92 -25.01 -0.95 5.69
CA HIS A 92 -24.77 -2.15 6.51
C HIS A 92 -24.94 -3.47 5.76
N TYR A 93 -25.78 -3.50 4.71
CA TYR A 93 -26.10 -4.75 4.01
C TYR A 93 -26.06 -4.58 2.49
N CYS A 94 -25.16 -5.34 1.85
CA CYS A 94 -25.07 -5.47 0.40
C CYS A 94 -25.30 -6.94 0.00
N TYR A 95 -26.27 -7.19 -0.86
CA TYR A 95 -26.56 -8.52 -1.42
C TYR A 95 -26.28 -8.50 -2.92
N SER A 96 -25.58 -9.50 -3.46
CA SER A 96 -25.51 -9.69 -4.92
C SER A 96 -26.57 -10.69 -5.36
N LEU A 97 -27.41 -10.31 -6.32
CA LEU A 97 -28.46 -11.14 -6.91
C LEU A 97 -28.15 -11.46 -8.38
#